data_AF-A0A7C4P464-F1
#
_entry.id   AF-A0A7C4P464-F1
#
_cell.length_a   1.000
_cell.length_b   1.000
_cell.length_c   1.000
_cell.angle_alpha   90.00
_cell.angle_beta   90.00
_cell.angle_gamma   90.00
#
_symmetry.space_group_name_H-M   'P 1'
#
loop_
_entity.id
_entity.type
_entity.pdbx_description
1 polymer ?
#
loop_
_entity_poly.entity_id
_entity_poly.type
_entity_poly.pdbx_seq_one_letter_code
_entity_poly.pdbx_strand_id
1 'polypeptide(L)'
;MGIKKNLKLSFLAVFVKIFVSFFVSLAVVKLFKLPEVAAKVSVLESAMPPMMFSAVLALRYNLNPNFAFSAVSFGMMLSFVYVQFVVEIMNHFL
;
A
#
# COMPACT_ATOMS: atom_id res chain seq x y z
N MET A 1 -28.83 -3.34 -3.41
CA MET A 1 -28.29 -2.43 -2.36
C MET A 1 -27.02 -3.06 -1.77
N GLY A 2 -25.82 -2.70 -2.21
CA GLY A 2 -24.59 -3.35 -1.68
C GLY A 2 -23.25 -2.85 -2.22
N ILE A 3 -23.25 -2.12 -3.33
CA ILE A 3 -22.03 -1.65 -4.01
C ILE A 3 -21.35 -0.50 -3.23
N LYS A 4 -22.13 0.44 -2.64
CA LYS A 4 -21.57 1.59 -1.91
C LYS A 4 -20.88 1.23 -0.58
N LYS A 5 -21.27 0.14 0.08
CA LYS A 5 -20.69 -0.26 1.39
C LYS A 5 -19.30 -0.88 1.25
N ASN A 6 -19.08 -1.66 0.19
CA ASN A 6 -17.77 -2.29 -0.11
C ASN A 6 -16.72 -1.27 -0.57
N LEU A 7 -17.12 -0.21 -1.26
CA LEU A 7 -16.20 0.83 -1.73
C LEU A 7 -15.54 1.59 -0.57
N LYS A 8 -16.34 1.96 0.44
CA LYS A 8 -15.85 2.69 1.63
C LYS A 8 -14.87 1.84 2.44
N LEU A 9 -15.14 0.53 2.56
CA LEU A 9 -14.23 -0.42 3.20
C LEU A 9 -12.96 -0.63 2.38
N SER A 10 -13.06 -0.67 1.03
CA SER A 10 -11.90 -0.87 0.14
C SER A 10 -10.98 0.33 0.22
N PHE A 11 -11.54 1.53 0.23
CA PHE A 11 -10.81 2.78 0.47
C PHE A 11 -10.12 2.76 1.82
N LEU A 12 -10.84 2.39 2.89
CA LEU A 12 -10.27 2.33 4.23
C LEU A 12 -9.14 1.31 4.32
N ALA A 13 -9.29 0.13 3.71
CA ALA A 13 -8.25 -0.90 3.69
C ALA A 13 -6.98 -0.43 2.97
N VAL A 14 -7.13 0.22 1.81
CA VAL A 14 -6.00 0.79 1.06
C VAL A 14 -5.33 1.91 1.87
N PHE A 15 -6.12 2.80 2.47
CA PHE A 15 -5.61 3.90 3.28
C PHE A 15 -4.83 3.40 4.51
N VAL A 16 -5.41 2.44 5.25
CA VAL A 16 -4.77 1.82 6.41
C VAL A 16 -3.50 1.10 5.96
N LYS A 17 -3.53 0.31 4.88
CA LYS A 17 -2.34 -0.39 4.36
C LYS A 17 -1.22 0.61 4.09
N ILE A 18 -1.51 1.68 3.35
CA ILE A 18 -0.54 2.69 2.96
C ILE A 18 0.08 3.40 4.17
N PHE A 19 -0.74 3.86 5.11
CA PHE A 19 -0.24 4.55 6.30
C PHE A 19 0.57 3.60 7.19
N VAL A 20 0.02 2.42 7.48
CA VAL A 20 0.67 1.46 8.37
C VAL A 20 1.98 0.96 7.75
N SER A 21 2.01 0.62 6.46
CA SER A 21 3.23 0.13 5.80
C SER A 21 4.34 1.18 5.79
N PHE A 22 4.01 2.44 5.51
CA PHE A 22 4.98 3.54 5.51
C PHE A 22 5.59 3.79 6.90
N PHE A 23 4.75 3.91 7.94
CA PHE A 23 5.24 4.13 9.31
C PHE A 23 6.05 2.95 9.84
N VAL A 24 5.63 1.71 9.55
CA VAL A 24 6.38 0.51 9.94
C VAL A 24 7.74 0.48 9.23
N SER A 25 7.79 0.79 7.93
CA SER A 25 9.06 0.83 7.18
C SER A 25 10.03 1.87 7.76
N LEU A 26 9.56 3.10 8.02
CA LEU A 26 10.38 4.12 8.67
C LEU A 26 10.89 3.71 10.05
N ALA A 27 10.04 3.08 10.87
CA ALA A 27 10.43 2.59 12.18
C ALA A 27 11.53 1.53 12.08
N VAL A 28 11.40 0.58 11.15
CA VAL A 28 12.40 -0.49 10.92
C VAL A 28 13.72 0.10 10.43
N VAL A 29 13.69 1.01 9.46
CA VAL A 29 14.90 1.69 8.94
C VAL A 29 15.65 2.41 10.06
N LYS A 30 14.93 3.13 10.93
CA LYS A 30 15.51 3.86 12.05
C LYS A 30 16.05 2.94 13.16
N LEU A 31 15.36 1.83 13.44
CA LEU A 31 15.75 0.88 14.48
C LEU A 31 17.02 0.10 14.08
N PHE A 32 17.11 -0.32 12.82
CA PHE A 32 18.21 -1.14 12.32
C PHE A 32 19.36 -0.35 11.68
N LYS A 33 19.25 0.99 11.56
CA LYS A 33 20.26 1.88 10.94
C LYS A 33 20.75 1.34 9.59
N LEU A 34 19.80 1.02 8.72
CA LEU A 34 20.07 0.44 7.41
C LEU A 34 20.94 1.39 6.55
N PRO A 35 21.81 0.85 5.69
CA PRO A 35 22.58 1.67 4.75
C PRO A 35 21.63 2.43 3.81
N GLU A 36 22.06 3.60 3.35
CA GLU A 36 21.22 4.60 2.66
C GLU A 36 20.41 4.01 1.49
N VAL A 37 21.03 3.17 0.66
CA VAL A 37 20.35 2.52 -0.46
C VAL A 37 19.27 1.55 0.01
N ALA A 38 19.56 0.73 1.04
CA ALA A 38 18.61 -0.22 1.58
C ALA A 38 17.44 0.49 2.30
N ALA A 39 17.72 1.61 2.97
CA ALA A 39 16.70 2.46 3.55
C ALA A 39 15.77 3.03 2.47
N LYS A 40 16.33 3.59 1.39
CA LYS A 40 15.56 4.15 0.27
C LYS A 40 14.66 3.10 -0.39
N VAL A 41 15.21 1.92 -0.71
CA VAL A 41 14.43 0.83 -1.33
C VAL A 41 13.33 0.34 -0.39
N SER A 42 13.60 0.18 0.91
CA SER A 42 12.61 -0.33 1.87
C SER A 42 11.43 0.63 2.07
N VAL A 43 11.69 1.94 2.08
CA VAL A 43 10.65 2.96 2.17
C VAL A 43 9.84 3.01 0.87
N LEU A 44 10.49 2.93 -0.29
CA LEU A 44 9.80 2.87 -1.59
C LEU A 44 8.89 1.65 -1.73
N GLU A 45 9.38 0.45 -1.38
CA GLU A 45 8.59 -0.79 -1.40
C GLU A 45 7.33 -0.68 -0.52
N SER A 46 7.44 0.00 0.62
CA SER A 46 6.30 0.20 1.52
C SER A 46 5.19 1.05 0.91
N ALA A 47 5.54 1.97 -0.01
CA ALA A 47 4.61 2.86 -0.69
C ALA A 47 3.92 2.22 -1.90
N MET A 48 4.39 1.04 -2.35
CA MET A 48 3.83 0.35 -3.51
C MET A 48 2.34 0.00 -3.34
N PRO A 49 1.57 -0.07 -4.43
CA PRO A 49 0.15 -0.43 -4.38
C PRO A 49 -0.07 -1.86 -3.86
N PRO A 50 -1.32 -2.22 -3.49
CA PRO A 50 -1.69 -3.57 -3.11
C PRO A 50 -1.41 -4.57 -4.25
N MET A 51 -0.87 -5.74 -3.91
CA MET A 51 -0.49 -6.77 -4.88
C MET A 51 -1.73 -7.38 -5.56
N MET A 52 -1.72 -7.48 -6.90
CA MET A 52 -2.83 -8.04 -7.68
C MET A 52 -3.14 -9.52 -7.33
N PHE A 53 -2.10 -10.29 -6.99
CA PHE A 53 -2.27 -11.67 -6.51
C PHE A 53 -3.16 -11.80 -5.27
N SER A 54 -3.24 -10.78 -4.39
CA SER A 54 -4.14 -10.83 -3.24
C SER A 54 -5.62 -10.98 -3.66
N ALA A 55 -6.02 -10.37 -4.79
CA ALA A 55 -7.36 -10.53 -5.35
C ALA A 55 -7.57 -11.93 -5.96
N VAL A 56 -6.54 -12.48 -6.61
CA VAL A 56 -6.55 -13.85 -7.13
C VAL A 56 -6.68 -14.88 -5.99
N LEU A 57 -5.93 -14.69 -4.89
CA LEU A 57 -6.06 -15.50 -3.68
C LEU A 57 -7.46 -15.38 -3.06
N ALA A 58 -8.00 -14.17 -2.96
CA ALA A 58 -9.36 -13.96 -2.44
C ALA A 58 -10.43 -14.69 -3.27
N LEU A 59 -10.23 -14.77 -4.59
CA LEU A 59 -11.08 -15.55 -5.50
C LEU A 59 -10.91 -17.05 -5.27
N ARG A 60 -9.66 -17.54 -5.17
CA ARG A 60 -9.36 -18.97 -4.96
C ARG A 60 -9.93 -19.51 -3.65
N TYR A 61 -9.88 -18.73 -2.58
CA TYR A 61 -10.37 -19.11 -1.24
C TYR A 61 -11.84 -18.72 -0.97
N ASN A 62 -12.60 -18.31 -2.00
CA ASN A 62 -14.02 -17.88 -1.86
C ASN A 62 -14.26 -16.86 -0.73
N LEU A 63 -13.35 -15.89 -0.57
CA LEU A 63 -13.45 -14.83 0.44
C LEU A 63 -14.42 -13.74 -0.04
N ASN A 64 -13.89 -12.60 -0.49
CA ASN A 64 -14.67 -11.53 -1.08
C ASN A 64 -13.90 -10.94 -2.27
N PRO A 65 -13.93 -11.60 -3.43
CA PRO A 65 -13.14 -11.18 -4.58
C PRO A 65 -13.54 -9.79 -5.08
N ASN A 66 -14.83 -9.44 -5.05
CA ASN A 66 -15.31 -8.11 -5.45
C ASN A 66 -14.67 -6.99 -4.63
N PHE A 67 -14.53 -7.20 -3.32
CA PHE A 67 -13.83 -6.28 -2.43
C PHE A 67 -12.33 -6.20 -2.75
N ALA A 68 -11.67 -7.34 -2.90
CA ALA A 68 -10.24 -7.41 -3.14
C ALA A 68 -9.85 -6.76 -4.48
N PHE A 69 -10.57 -7.05 -5.56
CA PHE A 69 -10.36 -6.41 -6.87
C PHE A 69 -10.60 -4.89 -6.79
N SER A 70 -11.67 -4.46 -6.12
CA SER A 70 -11.95 -3.01 -5.95
C SER A 70 -10.82 -2.30 -5.20
N ALA A 71 -10.29 -2.91 -4.12
CA ALA A 71 -9.20 -2.37 -3.34
C ALA A 71 -7.89 -2.31 -4.14
N VAL A 72 -7.55 -3.37 -4.89
CA VAL A 72 -6.36 -3.41 -5.74
C VAL A 72 -6.43 -2.35 -6.82
N SER A 73 -7.51 -2.31 -7.61
CA SER A 73 -7.66 -1.34 -8.70
C SER A 73 -7.60 0.09 -8.18
N PHE A 74 -8.28 0.37 -7.07
CA PHE A 74 -8.28 1.70 -6.47
C PHE A 74 -6.90 2.09 -5.89
N GLY A 75 -6.23 1.17 -5.19
CA GLY A 75 -4.88 1.37 -4.69
C GLY A 75 -3.86 1.57 -5.82
N MET A 76 -4.05 0.90 -6.96
CA MET A 76 -3.23 1.07 -8.14
C MET A 76 -3.41 2.47 -8.75
N MET A 77 -4.64 2.96 -8.89
CA MET A 77 -4.88 4.34 -9.35
C MET A 77 -4.30 5.38 -8.38
N LEU A 78 -4.44 5.19 -7.07
CA LEU A 78 -3.87 6.08 -6.05
C LEU A 78 -2.34 6.11 -6.08
N SER A 79 -1.70 4.99 -6.41
CA SER A 79 -0.24 4.87 -6.38
C SER A 79 0.48 5.84 -7.31
N PHE A 80 -0.13 6.21 -8.44
CA PHE A 80 0.46 7.19 -9.36
C PHE A 80 0.75 8.54 -8.70
N VAL A 81 -0.05 8.94 -7.72
CA VAL A 81 0.14 10.19 -6.97
C VAL A 81 0.90 9.92 -5.68
N TYR A 82 0.49 8.89 -4.93
CA TYR A 82 1.02 8.63 -3.60
C TYR A 82 2.50 8.20 -3.62
N VAL A 83 2.92 7.34 -4.55
CA VAL A 83 4.31 6.86 -4.61
C VAL A 83 5.25 8.03 -4.94
N GLN A 84 4.88 8.89 -5.87
CA GLN A 84 5.66 10.08 -6.21
C GLN A 84 5.82 11.02 -5.01
N PHE A 85 4.75 11.20 -4.24
CA PHE A 85 4.79 12.00 -3.01
C PHE A 85 5.75 11.41 -1.96
N VAL A 86 5.78 10.09 -1.81
CA VAL A 86 6.73 9.41 -0.90
C VAL A 86 8.17 9.54 -1.38
N VAL A 87 8.42 9.40 -2.69
CA VAL A 87 9.76 9.60 -3.28
C VAL A 87 10.28 11.01 -2.97
N GLU A 88 9.44 12.02 -3.12
CA GLU A 88 9.80 13.42 -2.84
C GLU A 88 10.18 13.62 -1.36
N ILE A 89 9.36 13.09 -0.44
CA ILE A 89 9.67 13.11 1.00
C ILE A 89 11.00 12.43 1.27
N MET A 90 11.24 11.28 0.64
CA MET A 90 12.43 10.49 0.88
C MET A 90 13.69 11.21 0.40
N ASN A 91 13.66 11.86 -0.77
CA ASN A 91 14.78 12.67 -1.25
C ASN A 91 15.10 13.86 -0.33
N HIS A 92 14.10 14.40 0.37
CA HIS A 92 14.30 15.52 1.29
C HIS A 92 14.75 15.09 2.70
N PHE A 93 14.43 13.87 3.14
CA PHE A 93 14.67 13.39 4.51
C PHE A 93 15.81 12.36 4.64
N LEU A 94 16.28 11.77 3.53
CA LEU A 94 17.13 10.58 3.50
C LEU A 94 18.26 10.70 2.45
#